data_AF-A0A965HPB7-F1
#
_entry.id   AF-A0A965HPB7-F1
#
_cell.length_a   1.000
_cell.length_b   1.000
_cell.length_c   1.000
_cell.angle_alpha   90.00
_cell.angle_beta   90.00
_cell.angle_gamma   90.00
#
_symmetry.space_group_name_H-M   'P 1'
#
loop_
_entity.id
_entity.type
_entity.pdbx_description
1 polymer ?
#
loop_
_entity_poly.entity_id
_entity_poly.type
_entity_poly.pdbx_seq_one_letter_code
_entity_poly.pdbx_strand_id
1 'polypeptide(L)'
;MTALWSEEAKLSRWLEIEILACEAMANRRIIPRKDARTIRRKAKFNLRQVHRNEERTRHDVLAFLEDVASHVGPAGRWIHQGLTSSDILDTTLAWQLRDAADLLIAGVRKVKAAAAMRARKHRGMLTIGRTHGIHAEPTSHGIRMALLHDEF
;
A
#
# COMPACT_ATOMS: atom_id res chain seq x y z
N MET A 1 3.16 -7.35 3.99
CA MET A 1 2.98 -6.15 4.82
C MET A 1 4.24 -5.29 4.85
N THR A 2 5.37 -5.75 5.40
CA THR A 2 6.61 -4.94 5.53
C THR A 2 7.08 -4.29 4.23
N ALA A 3 7.12 -5.04 3.12
CA ALA A 3 7.57 -4.51 1.82
C ALA A 3 6.69 -3.37 1.27
N LEU A 4 5.40 -3.32 1.66
CA LEU A 4 4.46 -2.30 1.20
C LEU A 4 4.69 -0.95 1.89
N TRP A 5 5.17 -1.00 3.12
CA TRP A 5 5.47 0.15 4.00
C TRP A 5 6.95 0.52 4.00
N SER A 6 7.77 -0.09 3.14
CA SER A 6 9.16 0.30 3.00
C SER A 6 9.25 1.69 2.36
N GLU A 7 10.32 2.41 2.67
CA GLU A 7 10.57 3.71 2.09
C GLU A 7 10.74 3.64 0.57
N GLU A 8 11.43 2.62 0.06
CA GLU A 8 11.57 2.36 -1.37
C GLU A 8 10.20 2.22 -2.07
N ALA A 9 9.26 1.51 -1.45
CA ALA A 9 7.91 1.34 -1.98
C ALA A 9 7.09 2.63 -1.89
N LYS A 10 7.32 3.47 -0.87
CA LYS A 10 6.72 4.81 -0.76
C LYS A 10 7.21 5.70 -1.90
N LEU A 11 8.53 5.85 -2.06
CA LEU A 11 9.13 6.71 -3.09
C LEU A 11 8.86 6.22 -4.52
N SER A 12 8.76 4.89 -4.72
CA SER A 12 8.34 4.32 -6.00
C SER A 12 6.91 4.74 -6.38
N ARG A 13 6.00 4.81 -5.40
CA ARG A 13 4.63 5.30 -5.62
C ARG A 13 4.61 6.80 -5.86
N TRP A 14 5.44 7.58 -5.15
CA TRP A 14 5.60 9.01 -5.43
C TRP A 14 6.03 9.24 -6.88
N LEU A 15 7.04 8.50 -7.33
CA LEU A 15 7.52 8.55 -8.72
C LEU A 15 6.39 8.26 -9.71
N GLU A 16 5.64 7.19 -9.48
CA GLU A 16 4.55 6.82 -10.38
C GLU A 16 3.45 7.88 -10.42
N ILE A 17 3.05 8.44 -9.28
CA ILE A 17 2.05 9.52 -9.19
C ILE A 17 2.53 10.75 -9.97
N GLU A 18 3.78 11.15 -9.79
CA GLU A 18 4.39 12.28 -10.50
C GLU A 18 4.41 12.09 -12.02
N ILE A 19 4.77 10.88 -12.47
CA ILE A 19 4.76 10.55 -13.89
C ILE A 19 3.32 10.59 -14.43
N LEU A 20 2.36 9.99 -13.72
CA LEU A 20 0.95 9.98 -14.12
C LEU A 20 0.36 11.39 -14.15
N ALA A 21 0.74 12.27 -13.23
CA ALA A 21 0.34 13.68 -13.24
C ALA A 21 0.87 14.38 -14.51
N CYS A 22 2.14 14.16 -14.87
CA CYS A 22 2.71 14.68 -16.11
C CYS A 22 2.02 14.14 -17.36
N GLU A 23 1.67 12.86 -17.38
CA GLU A 23 0.93 12.24 -18.49
C GLU A 23 -0.49 12.81 -18.61
N ALA A 24 -1.17 13.02 -17.49
CA ALA A 24 -2.48 13.69 -17.45
C ALA A 24 -2.38 15.13 -17.97
N MET A 25 -1.35 15.89 -17.58
CA MET A 25 -1.09 17.23 -18.11
C MET A 25 -0.85 17.21 -19.63
N ALA A 26 -0.09 16.24 -20.14
CA ALA A 26 0.14 16.10 -21.57
C ALA A 26 -1.13 15.72 -22.35
N ASN A 27 -1.99 14.88 -21.76
CA ASN A 27 -3.30 14.55 -22.34
C ASN A 27 -4.21 15.78 -22.43
N ARG A 28 -4.11 16.69 -21.45
CA ARG A 28 -4.79 17.99 -21.43
C ARG A 28 -4.09 19.09 -22.23
N ARG A 29 -3.00 18.75 -22.96
CA ARG A 29 -2.18 19.68 -23.75
C ARG A 29 -1.55 20.83 -22.95
N ILE A 30 -1.39 20.66 -21.64
CA ILE A 30 -0.73 21.64 -20.75
C ILE A 30 0.79 21.58 -20.94
N ILE A 31 1.34 20.37 -21.07
CA ILE A 31 2.77 20.16 -21.37
C ILE A 31 2.95 19.40 -22.69
N PRO A 32 4.11 19.52 -23.38
CA PRO A 32 4.38 18.77 -24.59
C PRO A 32 4.37 17.26 -24.35
N ARG A 33 3.68 16.48 -25.20
CA ARG A 33 3.69 15.00 -25.15
C ARG A 33 5.09 14.39 -25.19
N LYS A 34 6.03 15.04 -25.87
CA LYS A 34 7.45 14.69 -25.89
C LYS A 34 8.07 14.70 -24.49
N ASP A 35 7.74 15.71 -23.69
CA ASP A 35 8.33 15.90 -22.37
C ASP A 35 7.77 14.87 -21.39
N ALA A 36 6.46 14.62 -21.40
CA ALA A 36 5.84 13.52 -20.63
C ALA A 36 6.44 12.14 -20.97
N ARG A 37 6.63 11.83 -22.27
CA ARG A 37 7.32 10.59 -22.68
C ARG A 37 8.77 10.53 -22.19
N THR A 38 9.45 11.68 -22.15
CA THR A 38 10.82 11.76 -21.63
C THR A 38 10.85 11.49 -20.14
N ILE A 39 9.92 12.08 -19.38
CA ILE A 39 9.73 11.84 -17.95
C ILE A 39 9.48 10.35 -17.70
N ARG A 40 8.44 9.75 -18.30
CA ARG A 40 8.12 8.31 -18.13
C ARG A 40 9.32 7.38 -18.39
N ARG A 41 10.15 7.70 -19.39
CA ARG A 41 11.32 6.87 -19.75
C ARG A 41 12.51 7.05 -18.81
N LYS A 42 12.74 8.26 -18.30
CA LYS A 42 13.98 8.61 -17.58
C LYS A 42 13.81 8.79 -16.08
N ALA A 43 12.59 9.07 -15.63
CA ALA A 43 12.31 9.33 -14.23
C ALA A 43 12.64 8.08 -13.41
N LYS A 44 13.53 8.27 -12.45
CA LYS A 44 13.99 7.30 -11.47
C LYS A 44 14.51 8.06 -10.26
N PHE A 45 14.65 7.37 -9.14
CA PHE A 45 15.27 7.93 -7.95
C PHE A 45 16.35 6.98 -7.41
N ASN A 46 17.22 7.51 -6.57
CA ASN A 46 18.18 6.76 -5.78
C ASN A 46 17.98 7.08 -4.30
N LEU A 47 17.54 6.10 -3.51
CA LEU A 47 17.22 6.29 -2.09
C LEU A 47 18.35 6.98 -1.30
N ARG A 48 19.61 6.59 -1.52
CA ARG A 48 20.76 7.19 -0.83
C ARG A 48 20.98 8.65 -1.24
N GLN A 49 20.71 8.98 -2.49
CA GLN A 49 20.82 10.36 -2.97
C GLN A 49 19.68 11.22 -2.43
N VAL A 50 18.47 10.68 -2.34
CA VAL A 50 17.33 11.35 -1.70
C VAL A 50 17.65 11.69 -0.24
N HIS A 51 18.18 10.74 0.54
CA HIS A 51 18.59 11.01 1.92
C HIS A 51 19.67 12.10 2.02
N ARG A 52 20.67 12.07 1.14
CA ARG A 52 21.70 13.12 1.08
C ARG A 52 21.12 14.49 0.73
N ASN A 53 20.15 14.54 -0.18
CA ASN A 53 19.47 15.78 -0.52
C ASN A 53 18.65 16.28 0.68
N GLU A 54 18.00 15.39 1.40
CA GLU A 54 17.18 15.69 2.58
C GLU A 54 17.99 16.30 3.73
N GLU A 55 19.23 15.86 3.95
CA GLU A 55 20.14 16.49 4.91
C GLU A 55 20.32 18.00 4.64
N ARG A 56 20.32 18.40 3.37
CA ARG A 56 20.46 19.80 2.93
C ARG A 56 19.12 20.53 2.89
N THR A 57 18.08 19.91 2.33
CA THR A 57 16.77 20.57 2.10
C THR A 57 15.94 20.63 3.37
N ARG A 58 16.16 19.70 4.31
CA ARG A 58 15.29 19.43 5.47
C ARG A 58 13.82 19.22 5.08
N HIS A 59 13.61 18.70 3.88
CA HIS A 59 12.28 18.46 3.30
C HIS A 59 12.35 17.28 2.34
N ASP A 60 11.66 16.21 2.69
CA ASP A 60 11.65 14.90 2.00
C ASP A 60 11.14 14.96 0.55
N VAL A 61 9.97 15.58 0.31
CA VAL A 61 9.41 15.73 -1.04
C VAL A 61 10.35 16.53 -1.93
N LEU A 62 10.89 17.65 -1.44
CA LEU A 62 11.83 18.44 -2.22
C LEU A 62 13.11 17.66 -2.55
N ALA A 63 13.66 16.95 -1.56
CA ALA A 63 14.85 16.11 -1.74
C ALA A 63 14.65 15.03 -2.81
N PHE A 64 13.46 14.41 -2.81
CA PHE A 64 13.04 13.44 -3.81
C PHE A 64 12.91 14.07 -5.20
N LEU A 65 12.22 15.21 -5.30
CA LEU A 65 12.00 15.90 -6.58
C LEU A 65 13.31 16.37 -7.23
N GLU A 66 14.26 16.86 -6.44
CA GLU A 66 15.59 17.24 -6.92
C GLU A 66 16.34 16.03 -7.53
N ASP A 67 16.28 14.87 -6.88
CA ASP A 67 16.91 13.65 -7.37
C ASP A 67 16.25 13.17 -8.68
N VAL A 68 14.91 13.13 -8.73
CA VAL A 68 14.19 12.72 -9.95
C VAL A 68 14.45 13.68 -11.11
N ALA A 69 14.41 14.99 -10.86
CA ALA A 69 14.67 16.00 -11.88
C ALA A 69 16.07 15.88 -12.47
N SER A 70 17.08 15.54 -11.64
CA SER A 70 18.46 15.33 -12.09
C SER A 70 18.60 14.21 -13.14
N HIS A 71 17.79 13.15 -13.01
CA HIS A 71 17.78 12.02 -13.95
C HIS A 71 17.04 12.32 -15.25
N VAL A 72 16.00 13.14 -15.20
CA VAL A 72 15.15 13.47 -16.36
C VAL A 72 15.79 14.54 -17.25
N GLY A 73 16.44 15.55 -16.63
CA GLY A 73 16.99 16.71 -17.32
C GLY A 73 15.94 17.81 -17.56
N PRO A 74 15.98 18.55 -18.70
CA PRO A 74 15.14 19.74 -18.89
C PRO A 74 13.63 19.54 -18.79
N ALA A 75 13.13 18.32 -19.07
CA ALA A 75 11.72 17.98 -18.91
C ALA A 75 11.30 17.81 -17.44
N GLY A 76 12.26 17.68 -16.52
CA GLY A 76 12.04 17.61 -15.08
C GLY A 76 11.36 18.85 -14.49
N ARG A 77 11.42 20.00 -15.19
CA ARG A 77 10.71 21.24 -14.79
C ARG A 77 9.19 21.09 -14.69
N TRP A 78 8.62 20.04 -15.30
CA TRP A 78 7.18 19.77 -15.27
C TRP A 78 6.77 18.85 -14.12
N ILE A 79 7.74 18.17 -13.49
CA ILE A 79 7.47 17.31 -12.34
C ILE A 79 6.96 18.18 -11.20
N HIS A 80 5.92 17.72 -10.51
CA HIS A 80 5.24 18.41 -9.42
C HIS A 80 4.54 19.73 -9.81
N GLN A 81 4.42 20.05 -11.11
CA GLN A 81 3.80 21.30 -11.52
C GLN A 81 2.30 21.30 -11.18
N GLY A 82 1.89 22.26 -10.35
CA GLY A 82 0.49 22.45 -9.94
C GLY A 82 0.03 21.48 -8.84
N LEU A 83 0.96 20.71 -8.27
CA LEU A 83 0.73 19.85 -7.12
C LEU A 83 1.30 20.48 -5.84
N THR A 84 0.81 19.99 -4.71
CA THR A 84 1.36 20.21 -3.39
C THR A 84 1.91 18.89 -2.84
N SER A 85 2.70 18.93 -1.77
CA SER A 85 3.19 17.72 -1.10
C SER A 85 2.05 16.76 -0.74
N SER A 86 0.91 17.27 -0.26
CA SER A 86 -0.24 16.46 0.13
C SER A 86 -0.81 15.64 -1.03
N ASP A 87 -0.80 16.16 -2.26
CA ASP A 87 -1.31 15.44 -3.43
C ASP A 87 -0.56 14.11 -3.64
N ILE A 88 0.76 14.10 -3.39
CA ILE A 88 1.56 12.87 -3.47
C ILE A 88 1.43 12.04 -2.19
N LEU A 89 1.54 12.67 -1.02
CA LEU A 89 1.58 12.00 0.27
C LEU A 89 0.28 11.24 0.55
N ASP A 90 -0.86 11.92 0.43
CA ASP A 90 -2.17 11.35 0.76
C ASP A 90 -2.59 10.31 -0.27
N THR A 91 -2.31 10.56 -1.56
CA THR A 91 -2.57 9.56 -2.62
C THR A 91 -1.73 8.31 -2.42
N THR A 92 -0.47 8.46 -2.01
CA THR A 92 0.41 7.32 -1.70
C THR A 92 -0.09 6.55 -0.49
N LEU A 93 -0.52 7.24 0.56
CA LEU A 93 -1.08 6.60 1.74
C LEU A 93 -2.37 5.84 1.40
N ALA A 94 -3.27 6.45 0.62
CA ALA A 94 -4.50 5.79 0.16
C ALA A 94 -4.20 4.53 -0.68
N TRP A 95 -3.20 4.60 -1.57
CA TRP A 95 -2.73 3.44 -2.32
C TRP A 95 -2.19 2.36 -1.36
N GLN A 96 -1.30 2.71 -0.43
CA GLN A 96 -0.76 1.76 0.55
C GLN A 96 -1.86 1.10 1.39
N LEU A 97 -2.84 1.86 1.86
CA LEU A 97 -3.96 1.35 2.63
C LEU A 97 -4.82 0.37 1.82
N ARG A 98 -5.12 0.68 0.56
CA ARG A 98 -5.82 -0.25 -0.35
C ARG A 98 -5.07 -1.57 -0.48
N ASP A 99 -3.79 -1.51 -0.85
CA ASP A 99 -2.97 -2.71 -1.05
C ASP A 99 -2.80 -3.52 0.26
N ALA A 100 -2.75 -2.83 1.42
CA ALA A 100 -2.71 -3.48 2.73
C ALA A 100 -4.04 -4.16 3.07
N ALA A 101 -5.17 -3.52 2.78
CA ALA A 101 -6.49 -4.09 2.96
C ALA A 101 -6.68 -5.36 2.12
N ASP A 102 -6.20 -5.39 0.87
CA ASP A 102 -6.26 -6.58 0.02
C ASP A 102 -5.51 -7.78 0.65
N LEU A 103 -4.33 -7.53 1.24
CA LEU A 103 -3.58 -8.56 1.96
C LEU A 103 -4.32 -9.07 3.21
N LEU A 104 -4.95 -8.17 3.96
CA LEU A 104 -5.72 -8.52 5.15
C LEU A 104 -6.96 -9.33 4.78
N ILE A 105 -7.72 -8.91 3.76
CA ILE A 105 -8.89 -9.63 3.25
C ILE A 105 -8.49 -11.04 2.80
N ALA A 106 -7.37 -11.18 2.08
CA ALA A 106 -6.85 -12.49 1.69
C ALA A 106 -6.47 -13.36 2.90
N GLY A 107 -5.91 -12.75 3.96
CA GLY A 107 -5.61 -13.42 5.23
C GLY A 107 -6.88 -13.91 5.95
N VAL A 108 -7.88 -13.04 6.09
CA VAL A 108 -9.18 -13.37 6.69
C VAL A 108 -9.84 -14.54 5.95
N ARG A 109 -9.87 -14.51 4.61
CA ARG A 109 -10.40 -15.62 3.81
C ARG A 109 -9.70 -16.96 4.12
N LYS A 110 -8.38 -16.96 4.35
CA LYS A 110 -7.63 -18.17 4.74
C LYS A 110 -8.04 -18.66 6.13
N VAL A 111 -8.18 -17.76 7.11
CA VAL A 111 -8.65 -18.11 8.46
C VAL A 111 -10.05 -18.70 8.41
N LYS A 112 -10.97 -18.05 7.68
CA LYS A 112 -12.34 -18.55 7.47
C LYS A 112 -12.34 -19.96 6.88
N ALA A 113 -11.56 -20.18 5.81
CA ALA A 113 -11.46 -21.49 5.17
C ALA A 113 -10.91 -22.58 6.13
N ALA A 114 -9.88 -22.26 6.91
CA ALA A 114 -9.30 -23.17 7.89
C ALA A 114 -10.29 -23.49 9.03
N ALA A 115 -10.98 -22.47 9.55
CA ALA A 115 -12.01 -22.63 10.58
C ALA A 115 -13.17 -23.51 10.07
N ALA A 116 -13.67 -23.25 8.86
CA ALA A 116 -14.71 -24.07 8.24
C ALA A 116 -14.29 -25.53 8.04
N MET A 117 -13.03 -25.77 7.65
CA MET A 117 -12.49 -27.13 7.55
C MET A 117 -12.47 -27.83 8.91
N ARG A 118 -11.98 -27.15 9.96
CA ARG A 118 -11.93 -27.69 11.33
C ARG A 118 -13.32 -27.92 11.90
N ALA A 119 -14.26 -27.02 11.65
CA ALA A 119 -15.66 -27.14 12.04
C ALA A 119 -16.27 -28.45 11.51
N ARG A 120 -16.13 -28.70 10.21
CA ARG A 120 -16.64 -29.93 9.58
C ARG A 120 -15.94 -31.19 10.08
N LYS A 121 -14.60 -31.15 10.20
CA LYS A 121 -13.79 -32.29 10.66
C LYS A 121 -14.16 -32.72 12.09
N HIS A 122 -14.43 -31.77 12.97
CA HIS A 122 -14.66 -32.02 14.39
C HIS A 122 -16.12 -31.81 14.83
N ARG A 123 -17.08 -31.89 13.89
CA ARG A 123 -18.50 -31.62 14.13
C ARG A 123 -19.11 -32.42 15.29
N GLY A 124 -18.68 -33.67 15.47
CA GLY A 124 -19.17 -34.59 16.50
C GLY A 124 -18.21 -34.79 17.68
N MET A 125 -17.09 -34.06 17.72
CA MET A 125 -16.13 -34.16 18.81
C MET A 125 -16.65 -33.39 20.03
N LEU A 126 -17.22 -34.09 21.01
CA LEU A 126 -17.77 -33.49 22.22
C LEU A 126 -16.69 -32.76 23.03
N THR A 127 -17.07 -31.60 23.58
CA THR A 127 -16.23 -30.79 24.47
C THR A 127 -17.09 -30.12 25.53
N ILE A 128 -16.55 -29.87 26.73
CA ILE A 128 -17.27 -29.13 27.77
C ILE A 128 -17.47 -27.66 27.34
N GLY A 129 -18.72 -27.19 27.34
CA GLY A 129 -19.04 -25.78 27.12
C GLY A 129 -18.51 -24.90 28.25
N ARG A 130 -18.35 -23.60 28.01
CA ARG A 130 -17.93 -22.64 29.05
C ARG A 130 -18.65 -21.32 28.93
N THR A 131 -19.14 -20.81 30.05
CA THR A 131 -19.72 -19.47 30.24
C THR A 131 -19.06 -18.82 31.45
N HIS A 132 -18.67 -17.55 31.36
CA HIS A 132 -17.88 -16.87 32.42
C HIS A 132 -16.61 -17.66 32.82
N GLY A 133 -16.03 -18.45 31.91
CA GLY A 133 -14.89 -19.32 32.20
C GLY A 133 -15.20 -20.61 32.97
N ILE A 134 -16.45 -20.82 33.41
CA ILE A 134 -16.89 -21.99 34.19
C ILE A 134 -17.53 -23.03 33.27
N HIS A 135 -17.46 -24.31 33.65
CA HIS A 135 -18.10 -25.41 32.91
C HIS A 135 -19.60 -25.18 32.77
N ALA A 136 -20.09 -25.34 31.54
CA ALA A 136 -21.49 -25.25 31.15
C ALA A 136 -21.90 -26.52 30.41
N GLU A 137 -23.07 -26.52 29.75
CA GLU A 137 -23.58 -27.65 28.99
C GLU A 137 -22.57 -28.12 27.90
N PRO A 138 -22.46 -29.44 27.65
CA PRO A 138 -21.61 -29.98 26.59
C PRO A 138 -21.95 -29.40 25.20
N THR A 139 -20.92 -29.19 24.39
CA THR A 139 -21.02 -28.77 22.99
C THR A 139 -20.06 -29.61 22.14
N SER A 140 -19.80 -29.23 20.89
CA SER A 140 -18.75 -29.84 20.07
C SER A 140 -17.63 -28.85 19.71
N HIS A 141 -16.42 -29.37 19.52
CA HIS A 141 -15.30 -28.58 19.00
C HIS A 141 -15.63 -27.98 17.63
N GLY A 142 -16.42 -28.70 16.82
CA GLY A 142 -16.89 -28.22 15.54
C GLY A 142 -17.73 -26.96 15.63
N ILE A 143 -18.66 -26.87 16.60
CA ILE A 143 -19.47 -25.66 16.85
C ILE A 143 -18.57 -24.47 17.20
N ARG A 144 -17.54 -24.66 18.04
CA ARG A 144 -16.60 -23.59 18.37
C ARG A 144 -15.88 -23.04 17.14
N MET A 145 -15.45 -23.93 16.24
CA MET A 145 -14.79 -23.53 15.00
C MET A 145 -15.77 -22.91 13.99
N ALA A 146 -17.04 -23.30 14.01
CA ALA A 146 -18.09 -22.66 13.21
C ALA A 146 -18.39 -21.24 13.68
N LEU A 147 -18.43 -21.01 14.99
CA LEU A 147 -18.54 -19.65 15.56
C LEU A 147 -17.33 -18.79 15.16
N LEU A 148 -16.12 -19.34 15.25
CA LEU A 148 -14.91 -18.64 14.78
C LEU A 148 -14.99 -18.30 13.28
N HIS A 149 -15.58 -19.16 12.45
CA HIS A 149 -15.76 -18.90 11.03
C HIS A 149 -16.79 -17.79 10.74
N ASP A 150 -17.76 -17.60 11.63
CA ASP A 150 -18.79 -16.56 11.50
C ASP A 150 -18.27 -15.18 11.89
N GLU A 151 -17.45 -15.11 12.95
CA GLU A 151 -16.86 -13.86 13.46
C GLU A 151 -15.78 -13.24 12.54
N PHE A 152 -15.07 -14.07 11.78
CA PHE A 152 -14.07 -13.63 10.78
C PHE A 152 -14.69 -13.52 9.40
#